data_AF-A0A1S7R6I5-F1
#
_entry.id   AF-A0A1S7R6I5-F1
#
_cell.length_a   1.000
_cell.length_b   1.000
_cell.length_c   1.000
_cell.angle_alpha   90.00
_cell.angle_beta   90.00
_cell.angle_gamma   90.00
#
_symmetry.space_group_name_H-M   'P 1'
#
loop_
_entity.id
_entity.type
_entity.pdbx_description
1 polymer ?
#
loop_
_entity_poly.entity_id
_entity_poly.type
_entity_poly.pdbx_seq_one_letter_code
_entity_poly.pdbx_strand_id
1 'polypeptide(L)' 'MDDFSNIINLLESAKQLASMNEMPMLAYLIDVAKCEARENKPVLRKRKRGESTVKEDC' A
#
# COMPACT_ATOMS: atom_id res chain seq x y z
N MET A 1 13.19 -1.16 9.57
CA MET A 1 12.64 -0.79 8.24
C MET A 1 11.27 -0.18 8.47
N ASP A 2 11.00 1.00 7.91
CA ASP A 2 9.68 1.67 7.99
C ASP A 2 8.66 0.86 7.16
N ASP A 3 7.50 0.52 7.74
CA ASP A 3 6.43 -0.21 7.04
C ASP A 3 6.02 0.50 5.75
N PHE A 4 6.09 1.84 5.74
CA PHE A 4 5.84 2.65 4.57
C PHE A 4 6.83 2.34 3.44
N SER A 5 8.12 2.27 3.77
CA SER A 5 9.16 1.96 2.77
C SER A 5 9.01 0.54 2.23
N ASN A 6 8.60 -0.42 3.06
CA ASN A 6 8.33 -1.79 2.63
C ASN A 6 7.17 -1.84 1.62
N ILE A 7 6.09 -1.10 1.86
CA ILE A 7 4.93 -1.03 0.95
C ILE A 7 5.31 -0.38 -0.38
N ILE A 8 6.05 0.73 -0.35
CA ILE A 8 6.50 1.40 -1.58
C ILE A 8 7.42 0.49 -2.41
N ASN A 9 8.34 -0.22 -1.76
CA ASN A 9 9.24 -1.16 -2.44
C ASN A 9 8.48 -2.34 -3.05
N LEU A 10 7.49 -2.89 -2.34
CA LEU A 10 6.64 -3.97 -2.86
C LEU A 10 5.89 -3.53 -4.12
N LEU A 11 5.31 -2.33 -4.11
CA LEU A 11 4.61 -1.79 -5.26
C LEU A 11 5.57 -1.50 -6.42
N GLU A 12 6.81 -1.10 -6.15
CA GLU A 12 7.84 -0.93 -7.19
C GLU A 12 8.17 -2.27 -7.86
N SER A 13 8.40 -3.32 -7.08
CA SER A 13 8.65 -4.67 -7.61
C SER A 13 7.45 -5.20 -8.40
N ALA A 14 6.22 -4.96 -7.94
CA ALA A 14 5.01 -5.34 -8.66
C ALA A 14 4.89 -4.63 -10.02
N LYS A 15 5.24 -3.34 -10.08
CA LYS A 15 5.25 -2.58 -11.34
C LYS A 15 6.27 -3.14 -12.31
N GLN A 16 7.48 -3.40 -11.84
CA GLN A 16 8.54 -4.00 -12.67
C GLN A 16 8.08 -5.34 -13.26
N LEU A 17 7.46 -6.19 -12.44
CA LEU A 17 6.92 -7.47 -12.89
C LEU A 17 5.80 -7.27 -13.94
N ALA A 18 4.88 -6.32 -13.73
CA ALA A 18 3.83 -6.02 -14.70
C ALA A 18 4.40 -5.54 -16.05
N SER A 19 5.44 -4.69 -16.01
CA SER A 19 6.13 -4.22 -17.22
C SER A 19 6.86 -5.37 -17.95
N MET A 20 7.51 -6.27 -17.21
CA MET A 20 8.19 -7.44 -17.81
C MET A 20 7.22 -8.39 -18.51
N ASN A 21 5.95 -8.45 -18.06
CA ASN A 21 4.91 -9.29 -18.64
C ASN A 21 4.03 -8.53 -19.65
N GLU A 22 4.46 -7.34 -20.10
CA GLU A 22 3.75 -6.53 -21.09
C GLU A 22 2.28 -6.26 -20.68
N MET A 23 2.05 -6.02 -19.39
CA MET A 23 0.73 -5.71 -18.83
C MET A 23 0.62 -4.20 -18.52
N PRO A 24 0.39 -3.33 -19.52
CA PRO A 24 0.42 -1.87 -19.35
C PRO A 24 -0.67 -1.34 -18.42
N MET A 25 -1.87 -1.92 -18.46
CA MET A 25 -2.96 -1.52 -17.57
C MET A 25 -2.64 -1.84 -16.10
N LEU A 26 -2.02 -3.00 -15.84
CA LEU A 26 -1.63 -3.39 -14.49
C LEU A 26 -0.51 -2.47 -13.95
N ALA A 27 0.49 -2.15 -14.77
CA ALA A 27 1.54 -1.20 -14.39
C ALA A 27 0.97 0.18 -14.05
N TYR A 28 -0.03 0.65 -14.81
CA TYR A 28 -0.76 1.90 -14.53
C TYR A 28 -1.51 1.84 -13.19
N LEU A 29 -2.27 0.77 -12.92
CA LEU A 29 -3.00 0.61 -11.66
C LEU A 29 -2.05 0.57 -10.44
N ILE A 30 -0.87 -0.04 -10.60
CA ILE A 30 0.16 -0.06 -9.55
C ILE A 30 0.74 1.34 -9.31
N ASP A 31 0.94 2.15 -10.34
CA ASP A 31 1.35 3.55 -10.18
C ASP A 31 0.30 4.38 -9.45
N VAL A 32 -0.99 4.19 -9.76
CA VAL A 32 -2.09 4.84 -9.03
C VAL A 32 -2.05 4.44 -7.55
N ALA A 33 -1.93 3.15 -7.24
CA ALA A 33 -1.83 2.67 -5.87
C ALA A 33 -0.60 3.22 -5.12
N LYS A 34 0.54 3.42 -5.81
CA LYS A 34 1.73 4.07 -5.22
C LYS A 34 1.48 5.54 -4.88
N CYS A 35 0.78 6.28 -5.75
CA CYS A 35 0.40 7.67 -5.49
C CYS A 35 -0.53 7.74 -4.28
N GLU A 36 -1.57 6.91 -4.24
CA GLU A 36 -2.51 6.86 -3.11
C GLU A 36 -1.83 6.48 -1.79
N ALA A 37 -0.87 5.54 -1.81
CA ALA A 37 -0.11 5.16 -0.61
C ALA A 37 0.78 6.31 -0.10
N ARG A 38 1.37 7.10 -1.01
CA ARG A 38 2.18 8.28 -0.67
C ARG A 38 1.33 9.41 -0.10
N GLU A 39 0.13 9.62 -0.63
CA GLU A 39 -0.82 10.64 -0.17
C GLU A 39 -1.47 10.26 1.17
N ASN A 40 -1.71 8.97 1.43
CA ASN A 40 -2.29 8.45 2.69
C ASN A 40 -1.29 8.21 3.84
N LYS A 41 -0.06 8.74 3.74
CA LYS A 41 0.98 8.62 4.79
C LYS A 41 0.51 8.95 6.23
N PRO A 42 -0.39 9.92 6.50
CA PRO A 42 -0.91 10.14 7.85
C PRO A 42 -1.95 9.09 8.32
N VAL A 43 -2.65 8.41 7.41
CA VAL A 43 -3.71 7.43 7.73
C VAL A 43 -3.14 6.04 8.03
N LEU A 44 -2.10 5.61 7.30
CA LEU A 44 -1.40 4.34 7.56
C LEU A 44 -0.66 4.35 8.92
N ARG A 45 -0.22 5.52 9.40
CA ARG A 45 0.32 5.69 10.77
C ARG A 45 -0.75 5.61 11.87
N LYS A 46 -2.03 5.91 11.57
CA LYS A 46 -3.13 5.84 12.55
C LYS A 46 -3.70 4.43 12.72
N ARG A 47 -3.69 3.58 11.68
CA ARG A 47 -4.20 2.20 11.78
C ARG A 47 -3.41 1.31 12.75
N LYS A 48 -2.15 1.62 13.08
CA LYS A 48 -1.38 0.90 14.12
C LYS A 48 -1.60 1.39 15.56
N ARG A 49 -2.28 2.52 15.80
CA ARG A 49 -2.39 3.11 17.15
C ARG A 49 -3.77 2.93 17.81
N GLY A 50 -4.61 2.02 17.31
CA GLY A 50 -5.87 1.73 18.00
C GLY A 50 -6.81 0.76 17.28
N GLU A 51 -6.48 -0.53 17.22
CA GLU A 51 -7.47 -1.57 17.56
C GLU A 51 -7.50 -1.58 19.11
N SER A 52 -8.17 -0.63 19.79
CA SER A 52 -9.60 -0.67 20.07
C SER A 52 -10.14 -2.10 20.19
N THR A 53 -9.78 -2.72 21.31
CA THR A 53 -10.64 -3.66 22.03
C THR A 53 -12.02 -3.03 22.23
N VAL A 54 -12.92 -3.13 21.25
CA VAL A 54 -14.35 -3.10 21.50
C VAL A 54 -14.80 -4.54 21.33
N LYS A 55 -14.77 -5.26 22.45
CA LYS A 55 -15.64 -6.42 22.61
C LYS A 55 -17.06 -5.88 22.61
N GLU A 56 -17.75 -6.03 21.49
CA GLU A 56 -19.19 -6.20 21.52
C GLU A 56 -19.43 -7.65 21.94
N ASP A 57 -19.90 -7.84 23.17
CA ASP A 57 -20.63 -9.04 23.57
C ASP A 57 -21.81 -8.56 24.43
N CYS A 58 -23.01 -8.94 24.00
CA CYS A 58 -24.32 -8.72 24.63
C CYS A 58 -24.38 -9.15 26.10
#